data_AF-A0A9P4QQX7-F1
#
_entry.id   AF-A0A9P4QQX7-F1
#
_cell.length_a   1.000
_cell.length_b   1.000
_cell.length_c   1.000
_cell.angle_alpha   90.00
_cell.angle_beta   90.00
_cell.angle_gamma   90.00
#
_symmetry.space_group_name_H-M   'P 1'
#
loop_
_entity.id
_entity.type
_entity.pdbx_description
1 polymer ?
#
loop_
_entity_poly.entity_id
_entity_poly.type
_entity_poly.pdbx_seq_one_letter_code
_entity_poly.pdbx_strand_id
1 'polypeptide(L)'
;TASSTAPPDPWQCATKNLTQYLDVPKPTGTLLSAIESFGDVLLQPCLSTATGLDILSCSVSQTTQWCSFATAAPSSVKPAYSAYGSSASSWWFAKSSAITSLEVECARTWEKFPPIQVAWLNQTI
;
A
#
# COMPACT_ATOMS: atom_id res chain seq x y z
N THR A 1 19.37 19.11 -6.52
CA THR A 1 18.17 19.86 -6.10
C THR A 1 17.13 19.73 -7.21
N ALA A 2 16.19 18.78 -7.09
CA ALA A 2 15.13 18.63 -8.09
C ALA A 2 14.10 19.74 -7.85
N SER A 3 14.19 20.82 -8.62
CA SER A 3 13.14 21.83 -8.68
C SER A 3 11.90 21.14 -9.26
N SER A 4 10.84 20.95 -8.46
CA SER A 4 9.59 20.38 -8.98
C SER A 4 8.93 21.39 -9.92
N THR A 5 9.20 21.25 -11.21
CA THR A 5 8.60 22.02 -12.32
C THR A 5 7.17 21.55 -12.61
N ALA A 6 6.49 20.88 -11.68
CA ALA A 6 5.07 20.61 -11.83
C ALA A 6 4.31 21.94 -11.83
N PRO A 7 3.44 22.22 -12.82
CA PRO A 7 2.59 23.40 -12.79
C PRO A 7 1.78 23.43 -11.48
N PRO A 8 1.42 24.61 -10.96
CA PRO A 8 0.57 24.68 -9.78
C PRO A 8 -0.75 23.96 -10.06
N ASP A 9 -1.17 23.12 -9.11
CA ASP A 9 -2.43 22.41 -9.21
C ASP A 9 -3.60 23.39 -9.42
N PRO A 10 -4.62 23.01 -10.22
CA PRO A 10 -5.87 23.74 -10.29
C PRO A 10 -6.49 23.94 -8.90
N TRP A 11 -7.19 25.06 -8.68
CA TRP A 11 -7.80 25.36 -7.37
C TRP A 11 -8.78 24.27 -6.90
N GLN A 12 -9.38 23.54 -7.84
CA GLN A 12 -10.28 22.41 -7.58
C GLN A 12 -9.58 21.28 -6.81
N CYS A 13 -8.28 21.11 -6.97
CA CYS A 13 -7.52 20.10 -6.22
C CYS A 13 -7.52 20.36 -4.71
N ALA A 14 -7.67 21.61 -4.28
CA ALA A 14 -7.80 21.95 -2.87
C ALA A 14 -9.19 21.58 -2.28
N THR A 15 -10.20 21.39 -3.12
CA THR A 15 -11.59 21.09 -2.69
C THR A 15 -12.00 19.65 -2.96
N LYS A 16 -11.28 18.91 -3.81
CA LYS A 16 -11.52 17.48 -4.03
C LYS A 16 -11.29 16.71 -2.73
N ASN A 17 -12.23 15.82 -2.38
CA ASN A 17 -12.04 14.86 -1.31
C ASN A 17 -11.09 13.75 -1.79
N LEU A 18 -9.79 13.95 -1.61
CA LEU A 18 -8.76 12.98 -2.01
C LEU A 18 -8.62 11.83 -0.99
N THR A 19 -9.14 12.01 0.22
CA THR A 19 -9.13 10.99 1.28
C THR A 19 -9.87 9.70 0.89
N GLN A 20 -10.87 9.78 0.01
CA GLN A 20 -11.58 8.60 -0.50
C GLN A 20 -10.67 7.63 -1.29
N TYR A 21 -9.52 8.09 -1.77
CA TYR A 21 -8.53 7.29 -2.49
C TYR A 21 -7.43 6.77 -1.56
N LEU A 22 -7.45 7.19 -0.30
CA LEU A 22 -6.52 6.75 0.74
C LEU A 22 -7.18 5.74 1.68
N ASP A 23 -8.51 5.68 1.70
CA ASP A 23 -9.28 4.68 2.44
C ASP A 23 -9.30 3.35 1.67
N VAL A 24 -8.13 2.74 1.58
CA VAL A 24 -7.95 1.43 0.95
C VAL A 24 -8.55 0.34 1.85
N PRO A 25 -9.16 -0.71 1.29
CA PRO A 25 -9.63 -1.84 2.08
C PRO A 25 -8.44 -2.45 2.80
N LYS A 26 -8.57 -2.63 4.12
CA LYS A 26 -7.57 -3.29 4.95
C LYS A 26 -8.19 -4.52 5.62
N PRO A 27 -7.43 -5.61 5.72
CA PRO A 27 -7.87 -6.75 6.51
C PRO A 27 -7.89 -6.35 8.00
N THR A 28 -8.72 -7.03 8.78
CA THR A 28 -8.87 -6.78 10.21
C THR A 28 -8.76 -8.08 11.01
N GLY A 29 -8.52 -7.98 12.32
CA GLY A 29 -8.48 -9.14 13.22
C GLY A 29 -7.40 -10.15 12.85
N THR A 30 -7.73 -11.44 12.91
CA THR A 30 -6.77 -12.53 12.72
C THR A 30 -6.06 -12.51 11.37
N LEU A 31 -6.73 -12.04 10.31
CA LEU A 31 -6.11 -11.93 8.99
C LEU A 31 -5.02 -10.86 8.96
N LEU A 32 -5.29 -9.71 9.58
CA LEU A 32 -4.30 -8.63 9.69
C LEU A 32 -3.06 -9.12 10.43
N SER A 33 -3.26 -9.74 11.61
CA SER A 33 -2.15 -10.28 12.40
C SER A 33 -1.35 -11.35 11.64
N ALA A 34 -2.00 -12.18 10.83
CA ALA A 34 -1.32 -13.16 9.99
C ALA A 34 -0.46 -12.52 8.89
N ILE A 35 -0.97 -11.47 8.23
CA ILE A 35 -0.24 -10.70 7.20
C ILE A 35 0.96 -9.98 7.82
N GLU A 36 0.78 -9.32 8.96
CA GLU A 36 1.87 -8.65 9.70
C GLU A 36 2.96 -9.65 10.10
N SER A 37 2.57 -10.78 10.69
CA SER A 37 3.52 -11.84 11.07
C SER A 37 4.28 -12.39 9.87
N PHE A 38 3.64 -12.49 8.71
CA PHE A 38 4.29 -12.91 7.48
C PHE A 38 5.27 -11.84 6.96
N GLY A 39 4.90 -10.57 7.04
CA GLY A 39 5.79 -9.44 6.75
C GLY A 39 7.04 -9.44 7.62
N ASP A 40 6.90 -9.71 8.92
CA ASP A 40 8.03 -9.83 9.85
C ASP A 40 9.01 -10.92 9.41
N VAL A 41 8.49 -12.09 8.98
CA VAL A 41 9.33 -13.17 8.42
C VAL A 41 10.08 -12.73 7.17
N LEU A 42 9.42 -11.98 6.27
CA LEU A 42 10.07 -11.46 5.06
C LEU A 42 11.14 -10.42 5.35
N LEU A 43 10.93 -9.59 6.38
CA LEU A 43 11.86 -8.53 6.78
C LEU A 43 12.99 -9.03 7.69
N GLN A 44 12.82 -10.17 8.36
CA GLN A 44 13.78 -10.70 9.33
C GLN A 44 15.22 -10.79 8.82
N PRO A 45 15.52 -11.20 7.57
CA PRO A 45 16.89 -11.21 7.05
C PRO A 45 17.53 -9.82 7.01
N CYS A 46 16.76 -8.80 6.65
CA CYS A 46 17.23 -7.41 6.65
C CYS A 46 17.39 -6.89 8.08
N LEU A 47 16.36 -7.06 8.91
CA LEU A 47 16.36 -6.57 10.29
C LEU A 47 17.49 -7.18 11.14
N SER A 48 17.89 -8.42 10.84
CA SER A 48 18.97 -9.11 11.56
C SER A 48 20.37 -8.57 11.24
N THR A 49 20.51 -7.84 10.13
CA THR A 49 21.79 -7.27 9.67
C THR A 49 21.83 -5.75 9.75
N ALA A 50 20.67 -5.11 9.88
CA ALA A 50 20.55 -3.66 10.01
C ALA A 50 21.07 -3.16 11.36
N THR A 51 21.79 -2.03 11.34
CA THR A 51 22.29 -1.35 12.54
C THR A 51 21.89 0.13 12.56
N GLY A 52 21.43 0.63 13.71
CA GLY A 52 21.06 2.04 13.86
C GLY A 52 19.92 2.46 12.92
N LEU A 53 20.16 3.47 12.08
CA LEU A 53 19.17 4.01 11.15
C LEU A 53 18.89 3.11 9.95
N ASP A 54 19.75 2.13 9.66
CA ASP A 54 19.58 1.21 8.51
C ASP A 54 18.31 0.37 8.61
N ILE A 55 17.76 0.22 9.83
CA ILE A 55 16.51 -0.49 10.06
C ILE A 55 15.32 0.16 9.32
N LEU A 56 15.38 1.48 9.09
CA LEU A 56 14.36 2.23 8.36
C LEU A 56 14.44 1.99 6.85
N SER A 57 15.55 1.44 6.37
CA SER A 57 15.76 1.08 4.97
C SER A 57 15.29 -0.35 4.66
N CYS A 58 14.96 -1.14 5.69
CA CYS A 58 14.47 -2.50 5.50
C CYS A 58 13.09 -2.49 4.85
N SER A 59 13.04 -3.10 3.67
CA SER A 59 11.81 -3.26 2.90
C SER A 59 11.83 -4.62 2.23
N VAL A 60 10.64 -5.18 1.99
CA VAL A 60 10.49 -6.38 1.18
C VAL A 60 10.85 -6.01 -0.25
N SER A 61 12.02 -6.48 -0.72
CA SER A 61 12.61 -6.03 -1.98
C SER A 61 11.83 -6.52 -3.20
N GLN A 62 11.05 -7.59 -3.06
CA GLN A 62 10.21 -8.14 -4.13
C GLN A 62 8.78 -8.30 -3.62
N THR A 63 7.86 -7.50 -4.18
CA THR A 63 6.42 -7.62 -3.90
C THR A 63 5.87 -9.02 -4.20
N THR A 64 6.48 -9.75 -5.14
CA THR A 64 6.15 -11.17 -5.42
C THR A 64 6.33 -12.11 -4.23
N GLN A 65 7.14 -11.74 -3.22
CA GLN A 65 7.27 -12.51 -1.99
C GLN A 65 5.96 -12.57 -1.21
N TRP A 66 5.14 -11.51 -1.28
CA TRP A 66 3.82 -11.48 -0.65
C TRP A 66 2.82 -12.42 -1.31
N CYS A 67 2.99 -12.76 -2.60
CA CYS A 67 2.15 -13.76 -3.27
C CYS A 67 2.23 -15.14 -2.60
N SER A 68 3.34 -15.45 -1.92
CA SER A 68 3.49 -16.71 -1.17
C SER A 68 2.69 -16.75 0.13
N PHE A 69 2.11 -15.63 0.58
CA PHE A 69 1.17 -15.64 1.71
C PHE A 69 -0.03 -16.56 1.44
N ALA A 70 -0.56 -16.60 0.22
CA ALA A 70 -1.70 -17.46 -0.12
C ALA A 70 -1.44 -18.96 0.16
N THR A 71 -0.19 -19.39 0.02
CA THR A 71 0.24 -20.77 0.30
C THR A 71 0.64 -20.95 1.75
N ALA A 72 1.41 -20.01 2.32
CA ALA A 72 1.96 -20.06 3.68
C ALA A 72 0.94 -19.77 4.79
N ALA A 73 -0.15 -19.05 4.50
CA ALA A 73 -1.12 -18.64 5.50
C ALA A 73 -1.85 -19.85 6.12
N PRO A 74 -2.17 -19.79 7.44
CA PRO A 74 -2.99 -20.79 8.10
C PRO A 74 -4.31 -21.04 7.36
N SER A 75 -4.75 -22.30 7.29
CA SER A 75 -6.01 -22.66 6.61
C SER A 75 -7.23 -21.89 7.16
N SER A 76 -7.21 -21.53 8.44
CA SER A 76 -8.24 -20.74 9.11
C SER A 76 -8.40 -19.31 8.57
N VAL A 77 -7.35 -18.71 8.00
CA VAL A 77 -7.39 -17.33 7.49
C VAL A 77 -7.54 -17.25 5.96
N LYS A 78 -7.36 -18.35 5.24
CA LYS A 78 -7.45 -18.38 3.76
C LYS A 78 -8.79 -17.87 3.21
N PRO A 79 -9.96 -18.22 3.78
CA PRO A 79 -11.24 -17.68 3.30
C PRO A 79 -11.32 -16.16 3.46
N ALA A 80 -10.87 -15.64 4.61
CA ALA A 80 -10.82 -14.21 4.87
C ALA A 80 -9.84 -13.50 3.92
N TYR A 81 -8.68 -14.11 3.64
CA TYR A 81 -7.70 -13.58 2.70
C TYR A 81 -8.26 -13.49 1.27
N SER A 82 -8.98 -14.52 0.82
CA SER A 82 -9.63 -14.52 -0.49
C SER A 82 -10.72 -13.44 -0.59
N ALA A 83 -11.52 -13.27 0.47
CA ALA A 83 -12.55 -12.23 0.53
C ALA A 83 -11.92 -10.83 0.52
N TYR A 84 -10.84 -10.63 1.29
CA TYR A 84 -10.05 -9.41 1.29
C TYR A 84 -9.51 -9.10 -0.10
N GLY A 85 -8.81 -10.04 -0.74
CA GLY A 85 -8.25 -9.86 -2.08
C GLY A 85 -9.30 -9.47 -3.12
N SER A 86 -10.50 -10.04 -3.03
CA SER A 86 -11.63 -9.71 -3.91
C SER A 86 -12.16 -8.29 -3.67
N SER A 87 -12.32 -7.89 -2.40
CA SER A 87 -12.78 -6.55 -2.00
C SER A 87 -11.80 -5.47 -2.46
N ALA A 88 -10.52 -5.71 -2.22
CA ALA A 88 -9.46 -4.77 -2.53
C ALA A 88 -9.16 -4.69 -4.03
N SER A 89 -9.26 -5.80 -4.78
CA SER A 89 -9.26 -5.77 -6.25
C SER A 89 -10.42 -4.94 -6.79
N SER A 90 -11.63 -5.16 -6.26
CA SER A 90 -12.83 -4.41 -6.67
C SER A 90 -12.70 -2.92 -6.40
N TRP A 91 -12.16 -2.55 -5.24
CA TRP A 91 -11.87 -1.16 -4.90
C TRP A 91 -10.84 -0.55 -5.86
N TRP A 92 -9.75 -1.26 -6.16
CA TRP A 92 -8.71 -0.79 -7.08
C TRP A 92 -9.28 -0.58 -8.49
N PHE A 93 -10.04 -1.54 -9.01
CA PHE A 93 -10.71 -1.39 -10.31
C PHE A 93 -11.66 -0.18 -10.34
N ALA A 94 -12.39 0.08 -9.26
CA ALA A 94 -13.30 1.21 -9.19
C ALA A 94 -12.61 2.58 -9.07
N LYS A 95 -11.38 2.64 -8.52
CA LYS A 95 -10.71 3.90 -8.16
C LYS A 95 -9.46 4.20 -9.00
N SER A 96 -8.80 3.22 -9.59
CA SER A 96 -7.52 3.33 -10.31
C SER A 96 -7.52 4.41 -11.38
N SER A 97 -8.52 4.44 -12.26
CA SER A 97 -8.61 5.47 -13.32
C SER A 97 -8.66 6.90 -12.77
N ALA A 98 -9.40 7.11 -11.68
CA ALA A 98 -9.46 8.41 -11.03
C ALA A 98 -8.15 8.74 -10.29
N ILE A 99 -7.52 7.75 -9.65
CA ILE A 99 -6.21 7.91 -8.99
C ILE A 99 -5.16 8.35 -10.01
N THR A 100 -5.03 7.65 -11.14
CA THR A 100 -4.06 8.02 -12.19
C THR A 100 -4.33 9.41 -12.77
N SER A 101 -5.60 9.81 -12.89
CA SER A 101 -5.95 11.15 -13.34
C SER A 101 -5.56 12.22 -12.33
N LEU A 102 -5.78 11.96 -11.03
CA LEU A 102 -5.45 12.88 -9.93
C LEU A 102 -3.96 13.00 -9.68
N GLU A 103 -3.20 11.93 -9.89
CA GLU A 103 -1.73 11.95 -9.84
C GLU A 103 -1.13 12.95 -10.84
N VAL A 104 -1.78 13.12 -11.99
CA VAL A 104 -1.35 14.06 -13.03
C VAL A 104 -1.97 15.45 -12.82
N GLU A 105 -3.27 15.54 -12.55
CA GLU A 105 -4.01 16.80 -12.45
C GLU A 105 -3.71 17.57 -11.16
N CYS A 106 -3.52 16.84 -10.05
CA CYS A 106 -3.35 17.38 -8.70
C CYS A 106 -2.02 16.92 -8.08
N ALA A 107 -0.95 16.86 -8.89
CA ALA A 107 0.33 16.27 -8.49
C ALA A 107 0.86 16.82 -7.15
N ARG A 108 0.86 18.15 -6.94
CA ARG A 108 1.39 18.76 -5.72
C ARG A 108 0.54 18.45 -4.49
N THR A 109 -0.76 18.30 -4.66
CA THR A 109 -1.71 17.95 -3.59
C THR A 109 -1.64 16.46 -3.31
N TRP A 110 -1.50 15.64 -4.35
CA TRP A 110 -1.33 14.20 -4.25
C TRP A 110 -0.06 13.81 -3.49
N GLU A 111 1.07 14.48 -3.76
CA GLU A 111 2.34 14.29 -3.07
C GLU A 111 2.27 14.54 -1.55
N LYS A 112 1.26 15.27 -1.06
CA LYS A 112 1.09 15.51 0.39
C LYS A 112 0.51 14.31 1.14
N PHE A 113 -0.07 13.34 0.43
CA PHE A 113 -0.63 12.16 1.08
C PHE A 113 0.43 11.08 1.28
N PRO A 114 0.44 10.41 2.43
CA PRO A 114 1.45 9.44 2.74
C PRO A 114 1.36 8.24 1.77
N PRO A 115 2.49 7.80 1.19
CA PRO A 115 2.51 6.64 0.29
C PRO A 115 2.08 5.34 0.98
N ILE A 116 2.04 5.32 2.32
CA ILE A 116 1.78 4.15 3.16
C ILE A 116 0.39 3.53 2.90
N GLN A 117 -0.63 4.34 2.61
CA GLN A 117 -1.99 3.82 2.37
C GLN A 117 -2.06 3.05 1.04
N VAL A 118 -1.51 3.63 -0.04
CA VAL A 118 -1.49 2.99 -1.36
C VAL A 118 -0.47 1.84 -1.41
N ALA A 119 0.63 1.95 -0.65
CA ALA A 119 1.62 0.91 -0.51
C ALA A 119 1.02 -0.39 0.03
N TRP A 120 0.01 -0.32 0.89
CA TRP A 120 -0.67 -1.50 1.41
C TRP A 120 -1.28 -2.37 0.30
N LEU A 121 -2.02 -1.76 -0.64
CA LEU A 121 -2.59 -2.49 -1.77
C LEU A 121 -1.50 -3.10 -2.65
N ASN A 122 -0.50 -2.29 -3.03
CA ASN A 122 0.62 -2.74 -3.88
C ASN A 122 1.46 -3.86 -3.25
N GLN A 123 1.48 -3.96 -1.93
CA GLN A 123 2.25 -4.99 -1.23
C GLN A 123 1.43 -6.25 -0.96
N THR A 124 0.12 -6.15 -0.82
CA THR A 124 -0.70 -7.29 -0.34
C THR A 124 -1.53 -7.99 -1.41
N ILE A 125 -1.62 -7.43 -2.63
CA ILE A 125 -2.43 -7.94 -3.77
C ILE A 125 -1.68 -7.74 -5.07
#